data_AF-A0AA97BLZ3-F1
#
_entry.id   AF-A0AA97BLZ3-F1
#
_cell.length_a   1.000
_cell.length_b   1.000
_cell.length_c   1.000
_cell.angle_alpha   90.00
_cell.angle_beta   90.00
_cell.angle_gamma   90.00
#
_symmetry.space_group_name_H-M   'P 1'
#
loop_
_entity.id
_entity.type
_entity.pdbx_description
1 polymer ?
#
loop_
_entity_poly.entity_id
_entity_poly.type
_entity_poly.pdbx_seq_one_letter_code
_entity_poly.pdbx_strand_id
1 'polypeptide(L)' 'MKTIKLKSGDVAAFDAVKDINNEIQSILFPLITAVENEAETDTYYMARALKRLIHEQWREIARFEEVIK' A
#
# COMPACT_ATOMS: atom_id res chain seq x y z
N MET A 1 2.25 -22.55 3.58
CA MET A 1 3.29 -21.85 2.79
C MET A 1 4.65 -22.10 3.43
N LYS A 2 5.73 -22.14 2.63
CA LYS A 2 7.10 -22.24 3.15
C LYS A 2 7.51 -20.86 3.67
N THR A 3 8.09 -20.80 4.87
CA THR A 3 8.53 -19.55 5.48
C THR A 3 9.96 -19.23 5.06
N ILE A 4 10.24 -17.94 4.87
CA ILE A 4 11.54 -17.38 4.50
C ILE A 4 12.14 -16.78 5.78
N LYS A 5 13.29 -17.29 6.21
CA LYS A 5 14.04 -16.68 7.31
C LYS A 5 14.85 -15.51 6.79
N LEU A 6 14.65 -14.33 7.37
CA LEU A 6 15.41 -13.13 7.05
C LEU A 6 16.50 -12.87 8.10
N LYS A 7 17.51 -12.06 7.73
CA LYS A 7 18.43 -11.50 8.72
C LYS A 7 17.71 -10.40 9.47
N SER A 8 18.11 -10.13 10.71
CA SER A 8 17.46 -9.12 11.57
C SER A 8 17.39 -7.73 10.93
N GLY A 9 18.41 -7.34 10.15
CA GLY A 9 18.40 -6.08 9.40
C GLY A 9 17.37 -6.05 8.27
N ASP A 10 17.13 -7.19 7.62
CA ASP A 10 16.14 -7.30 6.54
C ASP A 10 14.71 -7.29 7.09
N VAL A 11 14.49 -7.85 8.29
CA VAL A 11 13.22 -7.75 9.02
C VAL A 11 12.91 -6.30 9.37
N ALA A 12 13.87 -5.59 9.97
CA ALA A 12 13.70 -4.17 10.32
C ALA A 12 13.45 -3.29 9.09
N ALA A 13 14.12 -3.56 7.97
CA ALA A 13 13.88 -2.86 6.71
C ALA A 13 12.46 -3.14 6.17
N PHE A 14 11.97 -4.37 6.31
CA PHE A 14 10.62 -4.75 5.89
C PHE A 14 9.55 -4.05 6.73
N ASP A 15 9.72 -3.99 8.05
CA ASP A 15 8.82 -3.26 8.94
C ASP A 15 8.79 -1.75 8.59
N ALA A 16 9.96 -1.15 8.32
CA ALA A 16 10.02 0.24 7.88
C ALA A 16 9.27 0.48 6.55
N VAL A 17 9.34 -0.45 5.60
CA VAL A 17 8.57 -0.38 4.34
C VAL A 17 7.06 -0.42 4.61
N LYS A 18 6.61 -1.27 5.53
CA LYS A 18 5.19 -1.33 5.92
C LYS A 18 4.71 -0.03 6.53
N ASP A 19 5.47 0.53 7.47
CA ASP A 19 5.11 1.76 8.16
C ASP A 19 5.00 2.93 7.18
N ILE A 20 5.99 3.09 6.30
CA ILE A 20 5.96 4.10 5.23
C ILE A 20 4.76 3.88 4.30
N ASN A 21 4.45 2.63 3.94
CA ASN A 21 3.30 2.36 3.07
C ASN A 21 1.96 2.71 3.73
N ASN A 22 1.82 2.45 5.04
CA ASN A 22 0.66 2.83 5.82
C ASN A 22 0.52 4.37 5.90
N GLU A 23 1.61 5.08 6.16
CA GLU A 23 1.63 6.55 6.17
C GLU A 23 1.22 7.14 4.82
N ILE A 24 1.82 6.65 3.73
CA ILE A 24 1.48 7.06 2.36
C ILE A 24 -0.01 6.86 2.08
N GLN A 25 -0.57 5.69 2.43
CA GLN A 25 -1.99 5.40 2.25
C GLN A 25 -2.88 6.33 3.06
N SER A 26 -2.50 6.62 4.31
CA SER A 26 -3.25 7.50 5.20
C SER A 26 -3.40 8.91 4.62
N ILE A 27 -2.43 9.36 3.83
CA ILE A 27 -2.41 10.66 3.17
C ILE A 27 -3.11 10.59 1.81
N LEU A 28 -2.79 9.58 0.99
CA LEU A 28 -3.27 9.49 -0.37
C LEU A 28 -4.74 9.13 -0.46
N PHE A 29 -5.29 8.29 0.42
CA PHE A 29 -6.70 7.92 0.34
C PHE A 29 -7.65 9.09 0.52
N PRO A 30 -7.49 9.96 1.54
CA PRO A 30 -8.29 11.18 1.66
C PRO A 30 -8.11 12.11 0.46
N LEU A 31 -6.87 12.29 -0.01
CA LEU A 31 -6.57 13.17 -1.15
C LEU A 31 -7.24 12.67 -2.43
N ILE A 32 -7.11 11.39 -2.73
CA ILE A 32 -7.73 10.77 -3.91
C ILE A 32 -9.25 10.86 -3.80
N THR A 33 -9.83 10.65 -2.62
CA THR A 33 -11.28 10.79 -2.44
C THR A 33 -11.76 12.24 -2.61
N ALA A 34 -10.98 13.23 -2.18
CA ALA A 34 -11.28 14.63 -2.48
C ALA A 34 -11.27 14.90 -3.99
N VAL A 35 -10.30 14.34 -4.72
CA VAL A 35 -10.24 14.42 -6.19
C VAL A 35 -11.44 13.70 -6.82
N GLU A 36 -11.76 12.48 -6.40
CA GLU A 36 -12.91 11.70 -6.90
C GLU A 36 -14.23 12.48 -6.79
N ASN A 37 -14.41 13.29 -5.75
CA ASN A 37 -15.67 14.02 -5.54
C ASN A 37 -15.88 15.20 -6.49
N GLU A 38 -14.79 15.81 -6.99
CA GLU A 38 -14.82 17.04 -7.79
C GLU A 38 -14.38 16.80 -9.25
N ALA A 39 -13.84 15.62 -9.55
CA ALA A 39 -13.26 15.30 -10.85
C ALA A 39 -14.30 15.04 -11.95
N GLU A 40 -13.95 15.47 -13.17
CA GLU A 40 -14.60 14.99 -14.38
C GLU A 40 -14.39 13.48 -14.59
N THR A 41 -15.22 12.86 -15.42
CA THR A 41 -15.35 11.40 -15.54
C THR A 41 -14.02 10.66 -15.75
N ASP A 42 -13.15 11.14 -16.63
CA ASP A 42 -11.87 10.47 -16.90
C ASP A 42 -10.94 10.56 -15.69
N THR A 43 -10.83 11.75 -15.09
CA THR A 43 -10.04 12.00 -13.87
C THR A 43 -10.55 11.17 -12.69
N TYR A 44 -11.88 11.03 -12.55
CA TYR A 44 -12.49 10.16 -11.56
C TYR A 44 -12.03 8.70 -11.72
N TYR A 45 -12.09 8.15 -12.94
CA TYR A 45 -11.69 6.75 -13.17
C TYR A 45 -10.20 6.54 -12.97
N MET A 46 -9.36 7.50 -13.34
CA MET A 46 -7.91 7.47 -13.05
C MET A 46 -7.64 7.50 -11.55
N ALA A 47 -8.28 8.40 -10.81
CA ALA A 47 -8.17 8.53 -9.34
C ALA A 47 -8.60 7.23 -8.64
N ARG A 48 -9.75 6.67 -9.05
CA ARG A 48 -10.27 5.40 -8.54
C ARG A 48 -9.34 4.23 -8.84
N ALA A 49 -8.74 4.18 -10.02
CA ALA A 49 -7.75 3.16 -10.37
C ALA A 49 -6.49 3.26 -9.50
N LEU A 50 -6.00 4.48 -9.25
CA LEU A 50 -4.85 4.72 -8.38
C LEU A 50 -5.13 4.25 -6.94
N LYS A 51 -6.30 4.60 -6.39
CA LYS A 51 -6.72 4.16 -5.05
C LYS A 51 -6.70 2.63 -4.93
N ARG A 52 -7.22 1.94 -5.95
CA ARG A 52 -7.20 0.46 -6.01
C ARG A 52 -5.77 -0.09 -6.04
N LEU A 53 -4.89 0.45 -6.89
CA LEU A 53 -3.51 -0.03 -7.02
C LEU A 53 -2.72 0.13 -5.72
N ILE A 54 -2.87 1.26 -5.04
CA ILE A 54 -2.25 1.51 -3.74
C ILE A 54 -2.73 0.49 -2.70
N HIS A 55 -4.05 0.23 -2.65
CA HIS A 55 -4.60 -0.76 -1.73
C HIS A 55 -4.11 -2.19 -2.01
N GLU A 56 -4.04 -2.59 -3.29
CA GLU A 56 -3.54 -3.92 -3.65
C GLU A 56 -2.05 -4.07 -3.35
N GLN A 57 -1.23 -3.03 -3.53
CA GLN A 57 0.18 -3.05 -3.12
C GLN A 57 0.31 -3.35 -1.62
N TRP A 58 -0.51 -2.73 -0.78
CA TRP A 58 -0.52 -2.99 0.66
C TRP A 58 -0.90 -4.44 0.99
N ARG A 59 -1.91 -4.98 0.31
CA ARG A 59 -2.32 -6.37 0.49
C ARG A 59 -1.19 -7.35 0.16
N GLU A 60 -0.41 -7.08 -0.88
CA GLU A 60 0.76 -7.90 -1.21
C GLU A 60 1.88 -7.78 -0.17
N ILE A 61 2.13 -6.57 0.35
CA ILE A 61 3.08 -6.39 1.47
C ILE A 61 2.63 -7.19 2.70
N ALA A 62 1.35 -7.13 3.07
CA ALA A 62 0.79 -7.89 4.18
C ALA A 62 0.91 -9.42 3.95
N ARG A 63 0.72 -9.90 2.73
CA ARG A 63 0.95 -11.32 2.38
C ARG A 63 2.42 -11.73 2.51
N PHE A 64 3.35 -10.84 2.16
CA PHE A 64 4.78 -11.11 2.35
C PHE A 64 5.14 -11.24 3.83
N GLU A 65 4.50 -10.47 4.71
CA GLU A 65 4.68 -10.60 6.15
C GLU A 65 4.34 -12.01 6.66
N GLU A 66 3.27 -12.63 6.14
CA GLU A 66 2.86 -13.98 6.56
C GLU A 66 3.90 -15.07 6.24
N VAL A 67 4.79 -14.83 5.27
CA VAL A 67 5.85 -15.78 4.89
C VAL A 67 7.23 -15.42 5.45
N ILE A 68 7.44 -14.18 5.89
CA ILE A 68 8.71 -13.70 6.44
C ILE A 68 8.77 -14.06 7.94
N LYS A 69 9.89 -14.63 8.39
CA LYS A 69 10.17 -14.96 9.78
C LYS A 69 11.56 -14.50 10.21
#